data_AF-A0A1G2CAS0-F1
#
_entry.id   AF-A0A1G2CAS0-F1
#
_cell.length_a   1.000
_cell.length_b   1.000
_cell.length_c   1.000
_cell.angle_alpha   90.00
_cell.angle_beta   90.00
_cell.angle_gamma   90.00
#
_symmetry.space_group_name_H-M   'P 1'
#
loop_
_entity.id
_entity.type
_entity.pdbx_description
1 polymer ?
#
loop_
_entity_poly.entity_id
_entity_poly.type
_entity_poly.pdbx_seq_one_letter_code
_entity_poly.pdbx_strand_id
1 'polypeptide(L)'
;MEGDENESESENDSVSASAAAEAALDASIDQGILREMIIAGLCYGRSKAKTHPRMKTRVFATRNGIELIDVAQTWQALQAALEAVKKTVADGQQILLVGTQPSAHESVRTLAEKFGFPYVVNRWLGGTLTNFKTISRRIEYFKKLKADRAAGLLEKYTKKERLGIDRQIQKMDEV
;
A
#
# COMPACT_ATOMS: atom_id res chain seq x y z
N MET A 1 -58.49 0.02 31.66
CA MET A 1 -57.39 -0.96 31.49
C MET A 1 -57.11 -1.01 30.00
N GLU A 2 -56.41 0.00 29.48
CA GLU A 2 -55.97 0.04 28.09
C GLU A 2 -54.62 0.74 28.08
N GLY A 3 -53.62 0.12 27.44
CA GLY A 3 -52.30 0.68 27.22
C GLY A 3 -51.18 -0.21 27.73
N ASP A 4 -50.69 -1.10 26.87
CA ASP A 4 -49.25 -1.43 26.70
C ASP A 4 -49.11 -2.63 25.74
N GLU A 5 -49.25 -2.42 24.42
CA GLU A 5 -48.89 -3.45 23.43
C GLU A 5 -48.18 -2.90 22.17
N ASN A 6 -47.75 -1.63 22.13
CA ASN A 6 -47.33 -1.01 20.87
C ASN A 6 -45.90 -0.42 20.84
N GLU A 7 -44.94 -1.05 21.55
CA GLU A 7 -43.51 -0.69 21.46
C GLU A 7 -42.62 -1.78 20.82
N SER A 8 -43.14 -2.99 20.59
CA SER A 8 -42.35 -4.13 20.07
C SER A 8 -42.33 -4.28 18.55
N GLU A 9 -43.16 -3.53 17.81
CA GLU A 9 -43.23 -3.62 16.33
C GLU A 9 -42.25 -2.67 15.63
N SER A 10 -41.82 -1.56 16.25
CA SER A 10 -40.94 -0.57 15.62
C SER A 10 -39.45 -0.95 15.61
N GLU A 11 -39.00 -1.87 16.47
CA GLU A 11 -37.60 -2.32 16.48
C GLU A 11 -37.31 -3.37 15.38
N ASN A 12 -38.30 -4.21 15.04
CA ASN A 12 -38.14 -5.27 14.04
C ASN A 12 -38.02 -4.77 12.59
N ASP A 13 -38.61 -3.61 12.28
CA ASP A 13 -38.48 -2.99 10.95
C ASP A 13 -37.11 -2.35 10.70
N SER A 14 -36.41 -1.94 11.76
CA SER A 14 -35.06 -1.36 11.64
C SER A 14 -33.97 -2.42 11.38
N VAL A 15 -34.16 -3.62 11.92
CA VAL A 15 -33.23 -4.77 11.76
C VAL A 15 -33.45 -5.45 10.40
N SER A 16 -34.67 -5.47 9.89
CA SER A 16 -35.00 -6.06 8.57
C SER A 16 -34.46 -5.23 7.41
N ALA A 17 -34.46 -3.89 7.53
CA ALA A 17 -33.94 -2.98 6.51
C ALA A 17 -32.41 -3.05 6.35
N SER A 18 -31.66 -3.25 7.45
CA SER A 18 -30.20 -3.43 7.38
C SER A 18 -29.82 -4.82 6.84
N ALA A 19 -30.57 -5.86 7.19
CA ALA A 19 -30.35 -7.22 6.70
C ALA A 19 -30.62 -7.35 5.19
N ALA A 20 -31.61 -6.63 4.66
CA ALA A 20 -31.88 -6.59 3.22
C ALA A 20 -30.81 -5.82 2.43
N ALA A 21 -30.22 -4.77 3.01
CA ALA A 21 -29.11 -4.04 2.42
C ALA A 21 -27.79 -4.85 2.45
N GLU A 22 -27.54 -5.61 3.52
CA GLU A 22 -26.41 -6.55 3.59
C GLU A 22 -26.58 -7.72 2.61
N ALA A 23 -27.78 -8.28 2.46
CA ALA A 23 -28.06 -9.38 1.54
C ALA A 23 -27.95 -8.97 0.05
N ALA A 24 -28.31 -7.74 -0.30
CA ALA A 24 -28.14 -7.21 -1.65
C ALA A 24 -26.67 -6.95 -2.02
N LEU A 25 -25.83 -6.64 -1.03
CA LEU A 25 -24.39 -6.45 -1.20
C LEU A 25 -23.66 -7.79 -1.41
N ASP A 26 -24.13 -8.84 -0.71
CA ASP A 26 -23.63 -10.23 -0.80
C ASP A 26 -23.85 -10.85 -2.19
N ALA A 27 -24.88 -10.40 -2.92
CA ALA A 27 -25.23 -10.88 -4.26
C ALA A 27 -24.31 -10.36 -5.39
N SER A 28 -23.54 -9.31 -5.15
CA SER A 28 -22.56 -8.76 -6.13
C SER A 28 -21.16 -9.35 -6.00
N ILE A 29 -20.94 -10.16 -4.97
CA ILE A 29 -19.65 -10.74 -4.67
C ILE A 29 -19.44 -11.94 -5.58
N ASP A 30 -18.54 -11.81 -6.56
CA ASP A 30 -18.11 -12.94 -7.36
C ASP A 30 -17.43 -13.97 -6.44
N GLN A 31 -18.18 -15.00 -6.08
CA GLN A 31 -17.75 -16.13 -5.24
C GLN A 31 -16.48 -16.79 -5.79
N GLY A 32 -16.21 -16.68 -7.10
CA GLY A 32 -14.96 -17.14 -7.72
C GLY A 32 -13.75 -16.36 -7.21
N ILE A 33 -13.83 -15.03 -7.24
CA ILE A 33 -12.72 -14.15 -6.83
C ILE A 33 -12.41 -14.31 -5.33
N LEU A 34 -13.44 -14.43 -4.47
CA LEU A 34 -13.20 -14.66 -3.04
C LEU A 34 -12.46 -15.97 -2.77
N ARG A 35 -12.81 -17.02 -3.52
CA ARG A 35 -12.11 -18.30 -3.43
C ARG A 35 -10.65 -18.17 -3.89
N GLU A 36 -10.40 -17.47 -4.99
CA GLU A 36 -9.03 -17.20 -5.46
C GLU A 36 -8.22 -16.44 -4.41
N MET A 37 -8.81 -15.43 -3.76
CA MET A 37 -8.13 -14.68 -2.71
C MET A 37 -7.76 -15.55 -1.50
N ILE A 38 -8.64 -16.48 -1.13
CA ILE A 38 -8.38 -17.44 -0.05
C ILE A 38 -7.28 -18.42 -0.46
N ILE A 39 -7.32 -18.95 -1.69
CA ILE A 39 -6.28 -19.86 -2.23
C ILE A 39 -4.92 -19.16 -2.30
N ALA A 40 -4.91 -17.88 -2.67
CA ALA A 40 -3.70 -17.03 -2.66
C ALA A 40 -3.18 -16.72 -1.24
N GLY A 41 -3.92 -17.07 -0.19
CA GLY A 41 -3.52 -16.89 1.21
C GLY A 41 -3.69 -15.47 1.75
N LEU A 42 -4.53 -14.63 1.13
CA LEU A 42 -4.77 -13.25 1.59
C LEU A 42 -5.47 -13.16 2.95
N CYS A 43 -6.09 -14.25 3.41
CA CYS A 43 -6.79 -14.31 4.68
C CYS A 43 -5.84 -14.40 5.89
N TYR A 44 -4.55 -14.68 5.70
CA TYR A 44 -3.61 -14.83 6.82
C TYR A 44 -3.07 -13.48 7.29
N GLY A 45 -3.40 -13.13 8.54
CA GLY A 45 -2.90 -11.94 9.22
C GLY A 45 -1.64 -12.21 10.04
N ARG A 46 -1.45 -11.38 11.07
CA ARG A 46 -0.35 -11.52 12.04
C ARG A 46 -0.79 -12.30 13.26
N SER A 47 0.16 -12.60 14.14
CA SER A 47 -0.15 -13.14 15.46
C SER A 47 -0.89 -12.09 16.29
N LYS A 48 -1.88 -12.53 17.08
CA LYS A 48 -2.72 -11.70 17.96
C LYS A 48 -1.91 -10.72 18.84
N ALA A 49 -0.73 -11.11 19.30
CA ALA A 49 0.13 -10.26 20.13
C ALA A 49 0.73 -9.06 19.39
N LYS A 50 0.85 -9.13 18.06
CA LYS A 50 1.44 -8.09 17.20
C LYS A 50 0.38 -7.26 16.49
N THR A 51 -0.91 -7.62 16.59
CA THR A 51 -1.99 -6.88 15.93
C THR A 51 -2.38 -5.63 16.72
N HIS A 52 -2.62 -4.54 15.99
CA HIS A 52 -3.13 -3.31 16.57
C HIS A 52 -4.63 -3.42 16.90
N PRO A 53 -5.12 -3.01 18.10
CA PRO A 53 -6.51 -3.22 18.51
C PRO A 53 -7.58 -2.63 17.57
N ARG A 54 -7.26 -1.58 16.80
CA ARG A 54 -8.19 -0.99 15.82
C ARG A 54 -8.48 -1.91 14.63
N MET A 55 -7.64 -2.92 14.38
CA MET A 55 -7.84 -3.90 13.31
C MET A 55 -8.89 -4.97 13.66
N LYS A 56 -9.31 -5.07 14.93
CA LYS A 56 -10.25 -6.11 15.39
C LYS A 56 -11.55 -6.15 14.60
N THR A 57 -12.02 -5.02 14.08
CA THR A 57 -13.25 -4.94 13.26
C THR A 57 -13.11 -5.64 11.91
N ARG A 58 -11.88 -5.85 11.42
CA ARG A 58 -11.59 -6.54 10.14
C ARG A 58 -11.02 -7.95 10.33
N VAL A 59 -10.95 -8.43 11.57
CA VAL A 59 -10.50 -9.79 11.89
C VAL A 59 -11.74 -10.68 11.99
N PHE A 60 -11.77 -11.74 11.18
CA PHE A 60 -12.86 -12.72 11.17
C PHE A 60 -12.75 -13.70 12.34
N ALA A 61 -11.58 -14.33 12.51
CA ALA A 61 -11.37 -15.32 13.57
C ALA A 61 -9.88 -15.42 13.96
N THR A 62 -9.58 -16.04 15.10
CA THR A 62 -8.20 -16.39 15.49
C THR A 62 -8.04 -17.90 15.55
N ARG A 63 -7.09 -18.46 14.79
CA ARG A 63 -6.77 -19.89 14.81
C ARG A 63 -5.29 -20.08 15.11
N ASN A 64 -4.97 -20.92 16.09
CA ASN A 64 -3.58 -21.22 16.49
C ASN A 64 -2.74 -19.94 16.78
N GLY A 65 -3.38 -18.89 17.32
CA GLY A 65 -2.72 -17.62 17.63
C GLY A 65 -2.45 -16.70 16.44
N ILE A 66 -2.86 -17.08 15.23
CA ILE A 66 -2.83 -16.25 14.01
C ILE A 66 -4.24 -15.72 13.74
N GLU A 67 -4.34 -14.43 13.48
CA GLU A 67 -5.60 -13.80 13.11
C GLU A 67 -5.89 -13.98 11.62
N LEU A 68 -7.14 -14.32 11.31
CA LEU A 68 -7.68 -14.44 9.97
C LEU A 68 -8.43 -13.15 9.63
N ILE A 69 -8.06 -12.53 8.51
CA ILE A 69 -8.66 -11.29 8.03
C ILE A 69 -9.93 -11.62 7.24
N ASP A 70 -10.95 -10.79 7.37
CA ASP A 70 -12.17 -10.89 6.57
C ASP A 70 -11.90 -10.52 5.11
N VAL A 71 -12.04 -11.50 4.22
CA VAL A 71 -11.78 -11.35 2.78
C VAL A 71 -12.90 -10.58 2.08
N ALA A 72 -14.16 -10.70 2.53
CA ALA A 72 -15.28 -9.98 1.94
C ALA A 72 -15.16 -8.47 2.18
N GLN A 73 -14.84 -8.08 3.41
CA GLN A 73 -14.54 -6.67 3.73
C GLN A 73 -13.30 -6.16 2.99
N THR A 74 -12.29 -7.02 2.81
CA THR A 74 -11.08 -6.67 2.05
C THR A 74 -11.40 -6.41 0.58
N TRP A 75 -12.27 -7.22 -0.02
CA TRP A 75 -12.72 -7.03 -1.41
C TRP A 75 -13.45 -5.70 -1.61
N GLN A 76 -14.39 -5.36 -0.72
CA GLN A 76 -15.09 -4.08 -0.77
C GLN A 76 -14.13 -2.89 -0.66
N ALA A 77 -13.19 -2.96 0.29
CA ALA A 77 -12.16 -1.93 0.45
C ALA A 77 -11.23 -1.81 -0.77
N LEU A 78 -10.94 -2.94 -1.43
CA LEU A 78 -10.14 -2.98 -2.66
C LEU A 78 -10.85 -2.29 -3.82
N GLN A 79 -12.16 -2.51 -3.97
CA GLN A 79 -12.96 -1.83 -5.01
C GLN A 79 -12.96 -0.31 -4.82
N ALA A 80 -13.19 0.16 -3.58
CA ALA A 80 -13.12 1.59 -3.27
C ALA A 80 -11.72 2.18 -3.54
N ALA A 81 -10.65 1.45 -3.21
CA ALA A 81 -9.28 1.88 -3.51
C ALA A 81 -9.01 1.93 -5.03
N LEU A 82 -9.55 0.97 -5.79
CA LEU A 82 -9.42 0.91 -7.24
C LEU A 82 -10.12 2.09 -7.92
N GLU A 83 -11.30 2.47 -7.46
CA GLU A 83 -12.00 3.68 -7.91
C GLU A 83 -11.19 4.95 -7.63
N ALA A 84 -10.62 5.07 -6.42
CA ALA A 84 -9.77 6.20 -6.07
C ALA A 84 -8.54 6.30 -6.99
N VAL A 85 -7.85 5.17 -7.25
CA VAL A 85 -6.71 5.12 -8.16
C VAL A 85 -7.10 5.51 -9.58
N LYS A 86 -8.22 4.98 -10.10
CA LYS A 86 -8.74 5.35 -11.42
C LYS A 86 -8.97 6.85 -11.53
N LYS A 87 -9.57 7.46 -10.50
CA LYS A 87 -9.81 8.90 -10.45
C LYS A 87 -8.51 9.70 -10.44
N THR A 88 -7.55 9.34 -9.60
CA THR A 88 -6.23 10.00 -9.54
C THR A 88 -5.49 9.95 -10.88
N VAL A 89 -5.55 8.80 -11.58
CA VAL A 89 -4.95 8.66 -12.92
C VAL A 89 -5.71 9.48 -13.96
N ALA A 90 -7.04 9.51 -13.91
CA ALA A 90 -7.88 10.32 -14.81
C ALA A 90 -7.62 11.83 -14.63
N ASP A 91 -7.36 12.26 -13.39
CA ASP A 91 -7.00 13.64 -13.05
C ASP A 91 -5.54 14.00 -13.46
N GLY A 92 -4.78 13.04 -14.01
CA GLY A 92 -3.40 13.23 -14.46
C GLY A 92 -2.39 13.37 -13.32
N GLN A 93 -2.73 12.96 -12.11
CA GLN A 93 -1.85 13.02 -10.95
C GLN A 93 -0.85 11.86 -10.95
N GLN A 94 0.31 12.07 -10.34
CA GLN A 94 1.35 11.04 -10.22
C GLN A 94 1.14 10.17 -8.97
N ILE A 95 1.28 8.86 -9.13
CA ILE A 95 1.20 7.88 -8.04
C ILE A 95 2.61 7.39 -7.72
N LEU A 96 3.00 7.48 -6.44
CA LEU A 96 4.27 6.95 -5.94
C LEU A 96 4.04 5.57 -5.33
N LEU A 97 4.69 4.54 -5.88
CA LEU A 97 4.63 3.19 -5.33
C LEU A 97 5.75 2.99 -4.30
N VAL A 98 5.41 2.47 -3.12
CA VAL A 98 6.37 2.27 -2.03
C VAL A 98 6.27 0.85 -1.50
N GLY A 99 7.39 0.13 -1.52
CA GLY A 99 7.47 -1.22 -0.99
C GLY A 99 8.88 -1.56 -0.58
N THR A 100 9.22 -1.31 0.69
CA THR A 100 10.57 -1.54 1.22
C THR A 100 10.82 -2.97 1.65
N GLN A 101 9.78 -3.81 1.70
CA GLN A 101 9.88 -5.20 2.11
C GLN A 101 10.48 -6.05 0.98
N PRO A 102 11.49 -6.90 1.23
CA PRO A 102 12.14 -7.71 0.19
C PRO A 102 11.17 -8.51 -0.69
N SER A 103 10.11 -9.08 -0.11
CA SER A 103 9.09 -9.82 -0.84
C SER A 103 8.23 -8.94 -1.77
N ALA A 104 8.20 -7.63 -1.56
CA ALA A 104 7.46 -6.67 -2.38
C ALA A 104 8.34 -5.99 -3.45
N HIS A 105 9.66 -6.15 -3.38
CA HIS A 105 10.61 -5.41 -4.21
C HIS A 105 10.38 -5.62 -5.71
N GLU A 106 10.35 -6.89 -6.13
CA GLU A 106 10.16 -7.27 -7.52
C GLU A 106 8.77 -6.89 -8.03
N SER A 107 7.74 -7.11 -7.22
CA SER A 107 6.36 -6.79 -7.58
C SER A 107 6.16 -5.29 -7.79
N VAL A 108 6.66 -4.46 -6.87
CA VAL A 108 6.55 -3.00 -6.97
C VAL A 108 7.37 -2.46 -8.14
N ARG A 109 8.60 -2.95 -8.34
CA ARG A 109 9.45 -2.54 -9.46
C ARG A 109 8.78 -2.85 -10.81
N THR A 110 8.31 -4.08 -10.99
CA THR A 110 7.68 -4.53 -12.24
C THR A 110 6.42 -3.72 -12.56
N LEU A 111 5.59 -3.45 -11.55
CA LEU A 111 4.41 -2.59 -11.70
C LEU A 111 4.78 -1.17 -12.11
N ALA A 112 5.76 -0.59 -11.41
CA ALA A 112 6.18 0.77 -11.65
C ALA A 112 6.79 0.96 -13.04
N GLU A 113 7.66 0.04 -13.48
CA GLU A 113 8.27 0.06 -14.81
C GLU A 113 7.22 -0.14 -15.92
N LYS A 114 6.25 -1.04 -15.71
CA LYS A 114 5.17 -1.30 -16.68
C LYS A 114 4.29 -0.09 -16.94
N PHE A 115 3.99 0.69 -15.89
CA PHE A 115 3.09 1.86 -15.99
C PHE A 115 3.83 3.21 -15.99
N GLY A 116 5.16 3.21 -15.90
CA GLY A 116 5.98 4.42 -15.83
C GLY A 116 5.79 5.25 -14.55
N PHE A 117 5.33 4.63 -13.46
CA PHE A 117 5.15 5.32 -12.18
C PHE A 117 6.46 5.42 -11.40
N PRO A 118 6.69 6.51 -10.65
CA PRO A 118 7.81 6.58 -9.72
C PRO A 118 7.64 5.56 -8.59
N TYR A 119 8.75 4.99 -8.11
CA TYR A 119 8.72 3.98 -7.05
C TYR A 119 9.89 4.08 -6.07
N VAL A 120 9.70 3.56 -4.85
CA VAL A 120 10.73 3.37 -3.83
C VAL A 120 10.68 1.94 -3.31
N VAL A 121 11.75 1.19 -3.56
CA VAL A 121 11.85 -0.23 -3.21
C VAL A 121 12.92 -0.50 -2.14
N ASN A 122 14.01 0.27 -2.13
CA ASN A 122 15.09 0.04 -1.17
C ASN A 122 14.76 0.71 0.16
N ARG A 123 15.17 1.96 0.33
CA ARG A 123 15.07 2.66 1.61
C ARG A 123 14.22 3.91 1.46
N TRP A 124 13.14 3.97 2.24
CA TRP A 124 12.39 5.22 2.39
C TRP A 124 13.18 6.24 3.20
N LEU A 125 13.61 7.33 2.56
CA LEU A 125 14.23 8.44 3.25
C LEU A 125 13.15 9.28 3.96
N GLY A 126 13.29 9.45 5.27
CA GLY A 126 12.47 10.39 6.02
C GLY A 126 12.60 11.80 5.43
N GLY A 127 11.47 12.44 5.15
CA GLY A 127 11.44 13.76 4.50
C GLY A 127 11.37 13.75 2.97
N THR A 128 11.22 12.58 2.33
CA THR A 128 11.04 12.49 0.87
C THR A 128 9.88 13.34 0.35
N LEU A 129 8.74 13.31 1.04
CA LEU A 129 7.56 14.11 0.67
C LEU A 129 7.56 15.50 1.33
N THR A 130 7.92 15.59 2.61
CA THR A 130 7.80 16.84 3.37
C THR A 130 8.95 17.82 3.12
N ASN A 131 10.15 17.35 2.79
CA ASN A 131 11.33 18.15 2.48
C ASN A 131 11.81 17.92 1.03
N PHE A 132 10.87 17.97 0.09
CA PHE A 132 11.15 17.66 -1.31
C PHE A 132 12.20 18.58 -1.94
N LYS A 133 12.27 19.86 -1.53
CA LYS A 133 13.26 20.83 -2.04
C LYS A 133 14.70 20.39 -1.78
N THR A 134 14.99 19.86 -0.59
CA THR A 134 16.33 19.40 -0.24
C THR A 134 16.67 18.09 -0.94
N ILE A 135 15.70 17.17 -1.00
CA ILE A 135 15.85 15.88 -1.67
C ILE A 135 16.09 16.07 -3.17
N SER A 136 15.32 16.95 -3.82
CA SER A 136 15.49 17.29 -5.24
C SER A 136 16.90 17.81 -5.55
N ARG A 137 17.42 18.73 -4.73
CA ARG A 137 18.80 19.23 -4.86
C ARG A 137 19.84 18.10 -4.74
N ARG A 138 19.57 17.08 -3.92
CA ARG A 138 20.44 15.91 -3.78
C ARG A 138 20.36 14.98 -4.99
N ILE A 139 19.18 14.82 -5.57
CA ILE A 139 18.99 14.08 -6.83
C ILE A 139 19.71 14.78 -7.99
N GLU A 140 19.60 16.11 -8.10
CA GLU A 140 20.32 16.90 -9.11
C GLU A 140 21.84 16.77 -8.95
N TYR A 141 22.33 16.89 -7.72
CA TYR A 141 23.75 16.70 -7.41
C TYR A 141 24.23 15.28 -7.79
N PHE A 142 23.43 14.26 -7.52
CA PHE A 142 23.72 12.89 -7.93
C PHE A 142 23.79 12.71 -9.45
N LYS A 143 22.81 13.26 -10.17
CA LYS A 143 22.80 13.25 -11.65
C LYS A 143 24.05 13.90 -12.21
N LYS A 144 24.46 15.04 -11.61
CA LYS A 144 25.71 15.72 -11.98
C LYS A 144 26.94 14.82 -11.75
N LEU A 145 27.07 14.19 -10.58
CA LEU A 145 28.18 13.28 -10.29
C LEU A 145 28.26 12.11 -11.28
N LYS A 146 27.11 11.53 -11.65
CA LYS A 146 27.06 10.47 -12.68
C LYS A 146 27.49 10.97 -14.05
N ALA A 147 27.07 12.17 -14.44
CA ALA A 147 27.48 12.78 -15.71
C ALA A 147 28.98 13.09 -15.73
N ASP A 148 29.52 13.68 -14.65
CA ASP A 148 30.95 14.00 -14.52
C ASP A 148 31.82 12.73 -14.55
N ARG A 149 31.33 11.62 -13.96
CA ARG A 149 31.97 10.30 -14.03
C ARG A 149 31.98 9.74 -15.46
N ALA A 150 30.86 9.81 -16.16
CA ALA A 150 30.76 9.33 -17.54
C ALA A 150 31.60 10.16 -18.52
N ALA A 151 31.74 11.47 -18.28
CA ALA A 151 32.52 12.38 -19.09
C ALA A 151 34.05 12.32 -18.82
N GLY A 152 34.52 11.48 -17.91
CA GLY A 152 35.95 11.38 -17.57
C GLY A 152 36.53 12.60 -16.85
N LEU A 153 35.70 13.57 -16.45
CA LEU A 153 36.11 14.79 -15.73
C LEU A 153 36.73 14.46 -14.36
N LEU A 154 36.48 13.26 -13.84
CA LEU A 154 37.03 12.78 -12.58
C LEU A 154 38.53 12.43 -12.65
N GLU A 155 39.14 12.36 -13.83
CA GLU A 155 40.57 12.08 -13.99
C GLU A 155 41.48 13.20 -13.44
N LYS A 156 40.93 14.40 -13.25
CA LYS A 156 41.62 15.53 -12.63
C LYS A 156 41.86 15.36 -11.13
N TYR A 157 41.16 14.41 -10.49
CA TYR A 157 41.25 14.17 -9.05
C TYR A 157 42.23 13.06 -8.70
N THR A 158 42.74 13.10 -7.47
CA THR A 158 43.63 12.05 -6.95
C THR A 158 42.90 10.71 -6.81
N LYS A 159 43.65 9.59 -6.78
CA LYS A 159 43.08 8.24 -6.58
C LYS A 159 42.19 8.15 -5.33
N LYS A 160 42.56 8.82 -4.23
CA LYS A 160 41.80 8.82 -2.98
C LYS A 160 40.47 9.58 -3.11
N GLU A 161 40.48 10.72 -3.78
CA GLU A 161 39.28 11.53 -4.01
C GLU A 161 38.31 10.84 -4.96
N ARG A 162 38.82 10.23 -6.05
CA ARG A 162 38.00 9.41 -6.95
C ARG A 162 37.29 8.28 -6.21
N LEU A 163 38.00 7.55 -5.35
CA LEU A 163 37.41 6.50 -4.53
C LEU A 163 36.32 7.04 -3.58
N GLY A 164 36.52 8.24 -3.03
CA GLY A 164 35.51 8.92 -2.20
C GLY A 164 34.24 9.24 -2.98
N ILE A 165 34.38 9.77 -4.20
CA ILE A 165 33.28 10.08 -5.11
C ILE A 165 32.55 8.80 -5.54
N ASP A 166 33.28 7.75 -5.89
CA ASP A 166 32.69 6.46 -6.28
C ASP A 166 31.86 5.84 -5.15
N ARG A 167 32.38 5.86 -3.90
CA ARG A 167 31.63 5.41 -2.72
C ARG A 167 30.38 6.26 -2.48
N GLN A 168 30.46 7.55 -2.73
CA GLN A 168 29.31 8.45 -2.59
C GLN A 168 28.25 8.16 -3.64
N ILE A 169 28.63 7.94 -4.90
CA ILE A 169 27.71 7.55 -5.98
C ILE A 169 27.04 6.22 -5.64
N GLN A 170 27.82 5.20 -5.25
CA GLN A 170 27.29 3.89 -4.88
C GLN A 170 26.26 4.00 -3.74
N LYS A 171 26.58 4.77 -2.70
CA LYS A 171 25.65 5.01 -1.59
C LYS A 171 24.35 5.70 -2.02
N MET A 172 24.40 6.56 -3.03
CA MET A 172 23.22 7.25 -3.56
C MET A 172 22.42 6.39 -4.54
N ASP A 173 23.04 5.38 -5.17
CA ASP A 173 22.38 4.38 -6.01
C ASP A 173 21.63 3.32 -5.20
N GLU A 174 22.14 2.98 -4.02
CA GLU A 174 21.53 1.98 -3.12
C GLU A 174 20.28 2.48 -2.39
N VAL A 175 20.09 3.81 -2.31
CA VAL A 175 19.00 4.46 -1.57
C VAL A 175 17.80 4.68 -2.47
#